data_AF-A0A3N1A435-F1
#
_entry.id   AF-A0A3N1A435-F1
#
_cell.length_a   1.000
_cell.length_b   1.000
_cell.length_c   1.000
_cell.angle_alpha   90.00
_cell.angle_beta   90.00
_cell.angle_gamma   90.00
#
_symmetry.space_group_name_H-M   'P 1'
#
loop_
_entity.id
_entity.type
_entity.pdbx_description
1 polymer ?
#
loop_
_entity_poly.entity_id
_entity_poly.type
_entity_poly.pdbx_seq_one_letter_code
_entity_poly.pdbx_strand_id
1 'polypeptide(L)'
;MNEAQPTLVALDLETTGLDPAVHDIWEIGAIVRGHRDPQRDGEWRIEIQPRLDRADPAALRISRFYERRTSLLTDGKTQAYVQIRPPWQTWLNEPGARFYECGRMTVARELAELLDGATIIGSNPTFDVSMLGPWLRRHWQAPCWHHRLVDVGALAAGAVTTMRRALGQPPPSPPWSPRTLAEDLGVPPLSAEDRHTALGDARWAMQVYDAVMGGTGG
;
A
#
# COMPACT_ATOMS: atom_id res chain seq x y z
N MET A 1 -25.50 -1.29 -19.66
CA MET A 1 -24.66 -0.41 -18.83
C MET A 1 -23.30 -1.08 -18.80
N ASN A 2 -22.26 -0.46 -19.36
CA ASN A 2 -20.91 -1.01 -19.25
C ASN A 2 -20.55 -0.92 -17.76
N GLU A 3 -20.34 -2.04 -17.08
CA GLU A 3 -19.81 -2.02 -15.72
C GLU A 3 -18.43 -1.35 -15.81
N ALA A 4 -18.31 -0.16 -15.23
CA ALA A 4 -17.00 0.48 -15.07
C ALA A 4 -16.13 -0.49 -14.27
N GLN A 5 -14.92 -0.79 -14.77
CA GLN A 5 -14.00 -1.67 -14.06
C GLN A 5 -13.76 -1.09 -12.65
N PRO A 6 -13.77 -1.94 -11.60
CA PRO A 6 -13.58 -1.48 -10.24
C PRO A 6 -12.17 -0.92 -10.08
N THR A 7 -12.05 0.22 -9.40
CA THR A 7 -10.74 0.77 -9.00
C THR A 7 -10.05 -0.20 -8.04
N LEU A 8 -8.86 -0.64 -8.40
CA LEU A 8 -8.00 -1.48 -7.56
C LEU A 8 -6.92 -0.61 -6.93
N VAL A 9 -6.73 -0.74 -5.63
CA VAL A 9 -5.66 -0.05 -4.91
C VAL A 9 -4.92 -1.05 -4.04
N ALA A 10 -3.71 -1.43 -4.45
CA ALA A 10 -2.80 -2.07 -3.51
C ALA A 10 -2.27 -1.02 -2.55
N LEU A 11 -2.46 -1.22 -1.25
CA LEU A 11 -2.17 -0.25 -0.19
C LEU A 11 -1.31 -0.90 0.88
N ASP A 12 -0.31 -0.18 1.34
CA ASP A 12 0.49 -0.53 2.52
C ASP A 12 0.87 0.76 3.27
N LEU A 13 1.01 0.65 4.59
CA LEU A 13 1.35 1.75 5.48
C LEU A 13 2.56 1.43 6.34
N GLU A 14 3.46 2.39 6.46
CA GLU A 14 4.45 2.41 7.54
C GLU A 14 3.96 3.29 8.68
N THR A 15 4.06 2.76 9.89
CA THR A 15 3.46 3.35 11.09
C THR A 15 4.50 3.45 12.21
N THR A 16 4.23 4.31 13.20
CA THR A 16 5.08 4.42 14.38
C THR A 16 4.81 3.33 15.43
N GLY A 17 3.96 2.35 15.12
CA GLY A 17 3.57 1.23 15.98
C GLY A 17 2.18 0.68 15.59
N LEU A 18 1.69 -0.34 16.31
CA LEU A 18 0.56 -1.17 15.85
C LEU A 18 -0.83 -0.70 16.29
N ASP A 19 -0.92 0.19 17.28
CA ASP A 19 -2.19 0.69 17.83
C ASP A 19 -2.70 1.96 17.11
N PRO A 20 -3.84 1.93 16.41
CA PRO A 20 -4.40 3.09 15.68
C PRO A 20 -4.92 4.23 16.55
N ALA A 21 -5.08 4.01 17.85
CA ALA A 21 -5.44 5.05 18.81
C ALA A 21 -4.21 5.85 19.29
N VAL A 22 -3.01 5.26 19.21
CA VAL A 22 -1.78 5.79 19.82
C VAL A 22 -0.75 6.19 18.77
N HIS A 23 -0.56 5.35 17.75
CA HIS A 23 0.51 5.50 16.76
C HIS A 23 0.04 6.24 15.52
N ASP A 24 1.01 6.85 14.85
CA ASP A 24 0.81 7.69 13.68
C ASP A 24 1.27 6.95 12.42
N ILE A 25 0.61 7.23 11.29
CA ILE A 25 1.07 6.84 9.94
C ILE A 25 2.19 7.80 9.54
N TRP A 26 3.28 7.29 8.99
CA TRP A 26 4.39 8.13 8.51
C TRP A 26 4.73 7.93 7.03
N GLU A 27 4.41 6.77 6.44
CA GLU A 27 4.50 6.55 4.99
C GLU A 27 3.26 5.81 4.49
N ILE A 28 2.80 6.15 3.29
CA ILE A 28 1.70 5.51 2.58
C ILE A 28 2.20 5.16 1.19
N GLY A 29 2.05 3.90 0.81
CA GLY A 29 2.31 3.40 -0.54
C GLY A 29 1.03 2.91 -1.17
N ALA A 30 0.74 3.35 -2.39
CA ALA A 30 -0.40 2.84 -3.14
C ALA A 30 -0.10 2.61 -4.61
N ILE A 31 -0.61 1.50 -5.16
CA ILE A 31 -0.64 1.20 -6.60
C ILE A 31 -2.09 1.26 -7.05
N VAL A 32 -2.42 2.24 -7.88
CA VAL A 32 -3.78 2.55 -8.29
C VAL A 32 -3.97 2.15 -9.75
N ARG A 33 -5.02 1.36 -10.03
CA ARG A 33 -5.38 0.92 -11.38
C ARG A 33 -6.88 1.06 -11.61
N GLY A 34 -7.28 1.58 -12.77
CA GLY A 34 -8.68 1.67 -13.16
C GLY A 34 -9.46 2.70 -12.33
N HIS A 35 -8.79 3.77 -11.89
CA HIS A 35 -9.47 4.88 -11.23
C HIS A 35 -10.36 5.62 -12.24
N ARG A 36 -11.55 6.09 -11.79
CA ARG A 36 -12.52 6.84 -12.62
C ARG A 36 -11.94 8.10 -13.28
N ASP A 37 -10.93 8.68 -12.64
CA ASP A 37 -10.04 9.69 -13.19
C ASP A 37 -8.70 9.02 -13.50
N PRO A 38 -8.38 8.76 -14.78
CA PRO A 38 -7.14 8.09 -15.18
C PRO A 38 -5.86 8.84 -14.77
N GLN A 39 -5.94 10.13 -14.43
CA GLN A 39 -4.77 10.87 -13.93
C GLN A 39 -4.38 10.51 -12.49
N ARG A 40 -5.21 9.70 -11.81
CA ARG A 40 -4.94 9.18 -10.47
C ARG A 40 -4.36 7.77 -10.49
N ASP A 41 -4.36 7.09 -11.63
CA ASP A 41 -3.67 5.81 -11.79
C ASP A 41 -2.16 5.97 -11.65
N GLY A 42 -1.51 4.91 -11.18
CA GLY A 42 -0.06 4.86 -10.96
C GLY A 42 0.33 4.65 -9.52
N GLU A 43 1.57 5.02 -9.22
CA GLU A 43 2.22 4.84 -7.92
C GLU A 43 2.11 6.10 -7.09
N TRP A 44 1.63 5.95 -5.86
CA TRP A 44 1.56 7.02 -4.87
C TRP A 44 2.47 6.67 -3.71
N ARG A 45 3.38 7.58 -3.39
CA ARG A 45 4.19 7.54 -2.16
C ARG A 45 3.95 8.84 -1.40
N ILE A 46 3.48 8.72 -0.19
CA ILE A 46 3.17 9.87 0.66
C ILE A 46 3.89 9.70 1.97
N GLU A 47 4.77 10.63 2.30
CA GLU A 47 5.37 10.71 3.63
C GLU A 47 4.63 11.77 4.44
N ILE A 48 4.28 11.44 5.68
CA ILE A 48 3.56 12.32 6.61
C ILE A 48 4.41 12.47 7.85
N GLN A 49 4.67 13.69 8.30
CA GLN A 49 5.42 13.92 9.54
C GLN A 49 4.68 13.26 10.72
N PRO A 50 5.22 12.24 11.41
CA PRO A 50 4.53 11.66 12.56
C PRO A 50 4.83 12.42 13.84
N ARG A 51 4.01 12.21 14.87
CA ARG A 51 4.42 12.49 16.26
C ARG A 51 5.20 11.30 16.80
N LEU A 52 6.30 11.58 17.49
CA LEU A 52 7.24 10.56 17.96
C LEU A 52 7.21 10.35 19.48
N ASP A 53 6.43 11.14 20.22
CA ASP A 53 6.35 11.07 21.68
C ASP A 53 5.82 9.72 22.20
N ARG A 54 5.07 8.99 21.36
CA ARG A 54 4.54 7.66 21.66
C ARG A 54 4.93 6.59 20.63
N ALA A 55 5.93 6.87 19.80
CA ALA A 55 6.37 5.90 18.81
C ALA A 55 7.00 4.67 19.49
N ASP A 56 6.71 3.49 18.98
CA ASP A 56 7.44 2.27 19.29
C ASP A 56 8.81 2.30 18.59
N PRO A 57 9.93 2.31 19.34
CA PRO A 57 11.26 2.30 18.75
C PRO A 57 11.51 1.08 17.84
N ALA A 58 10.86 -0.06 18.08
CA ALA A 58 10.99 -1.23 17.21
C ALA A 58 10.37 -0.97 15.82
N ALA A 59 9.19 -0.36 15.77
CA ALA A 59 8.53 0.00 14.51
C ALA A 59 9.38 0.99 13.69
N LEU A 60 9.99 1.98 14.35
CA LEU A 60 10.88 2.94 13.68
C LEU A 60 12.15 2.29 13.11
N ARG A 61 12.69 1.25 13.77
CA ARG A 61 13.86 0.50 13.28
C ARG A 61 13.50 -0.40 12.11
N ILE A 62 12.39 -1.14 12.20
CA ILE A 62 11.93 -2.05 11.14
C ILE A 62 11.67 -1.28 9.85
N SER A 63 10.97 -0.15 9.95
CA SER A 63 10.63 0.70 8.81
C SER A 63 11.76 1.63 8.35
N ARG A 64 12.90 1.60 9.06
CA ARG A 64 14.08 2.45 8.82
C ARG A 64 13.76 3.95 8.79
N PHE A 65 12.85 4.38 9.66
CA PHE A 65 12.30 5.74 9.67
C PHE A 65 13.36 6.84 9.55
N TYR A 66 14.41 6.80 10.38
CA TYR A 66 15.43 7.85 10.41
C TYR A 66 16.37 7.84 9.18
N GLU A 67 16.48 6.70 8.49
CA GLU A 67 17.28 6.55 7.28
C GLU A 67 16.51 6.98 6.04
N ARG A 68 15.19 6.72 6.01
CA ARG A 68 14.36 6.88 4.80
C ARG A 68 13.55 8.16 4.73
N ARG A 69 13.16 8.74 5.88
CA ARG A 69 12.31 9.93 5.89
C ARG A 69 12.96 11.07 5.10
N THR A 70 12.18 11.75 4.30
CA THR A 70 12.65 12.94 3.57
C THR A 70 13.06 14.04 4.55
N SER A 71 14.15 14.72 4.23
CA SER A 71 14.62 15.87 5.02
C SER A 71 13.60 17.02 5.03
N LEU A 72 12.70 17.09 4.06
CA LEU A 72 11.63 18.09 4.02
C LEU A 72 10.74 18.06 5.26
N LEU A 73 10.49 16.88 5.83
CA LEU A 73 9.68 16.75 7.05
C LEU A 73 10.39 17.28 8.32
N THR A 74 11.68 17.66 8.22
CA THR A 74 12.43 18.24 9.36
C THR A 74 12.39 19.75 9.45
N ASP A 75 11.80 20.44 8.47
CA ASP A 75 11.79 21.91 8.41
C ASP A 75 10.82 22.57 9.42
N GLY A 76 10.00 21.77 10.12
CA GLY A 76 8.98 22.21 11.07
C GLY A 76 7.73 22.85 10.45
N LYS A 77 7.63 22.89 9.11
CA LYS A 77 6.53 23.50 8.35
C LYS A 77 5.82 22.48 7.46
N THR A 78 6.58 21.62 6.80
CA THR A 78 6.08 20.57 5.92
C THR A 78 5.41 19.49 6.75
N GLN A 79 4.13 19.24 6.49
CA GLN A 79 3.37 18.20 7.17
C GLN A 79 3.33 16.89 6.40
N ALA A 80 3.41 16.98 5.07
CA ALA A 80 3.46 15.83 4.19
C ALA A 80 4.17 16.16 2.87
N TYR A 81 4.77 15.13 2.28
CA TYR A 81 5.38 15.16 0.96
C TYR A 81 4.76 14.06 0.11
N VAL A 82 4.28 14.43 -1.08
CA VAL A 82 3.58 13.52 -2.00
C VAL A 82 4.41 13.35 -3.26
N GLN A 83 4.62 12.09 -3.65
CA GLN A 83 5.20 11.68 -4.92
C GLN A 83 4.19 10.80 -5.67
N ILE A 84 3.85 11.18 -6.89
CA ILE A 84 2.98 10.40 -7.78
C ILE A 84 3.72 10.10 -9.08
N ARG A 85 3.74 8.84 -9.49
CA ARG A 85 4.31 8.39 -10.77
C ARG A 85 3.23 7.71 -11.61
N PRO A 86 2.95 8.15 -12.84
CA PRO A 86 2.01 7.46 -13.73
C PRO A 86 2.45 6.02 -14.04
N PRO A 87 1.52 5.12 -14.41
CA PRO A 87 1.81 3.69 -14.57
C PRO A 87 2.74 3.36 -15.74
N TRP A 88 2.87 4.24 -16.74
CA TRP A 88 3.78 4.07 -17.88
C TRP A 88 5.18 4.67 -17.67
N GLN A 89 5.50 5.16 -16.46
CA GLN A 89 6.76 5.85 -16.20
C GLN A 89 7.83 4.89 -15.67
N THR A 90 8.95 4.78 -16.40
CA THR A 90 10.07 3.89 -16.03
C THR A 90 11.28 4.63 -15.43
N TRP A 91 11.31 5.97 -15.48
CA TRP A 91 12.45 6.78 -15.00
C TRP A 91 12.04 7.97 -14.13
N LEU A 92 12.85 8.27 -13.09
CA LEU A 92 12.59 9.29 -12.06
C LEU A 92 12.39 10.73 -12.58
N ASN A 93 12.93 11.06 -13.75
CA ASN A 93 12.98 12.43 -14.27
C ASN A 93 12.13 12.65 -15.54
N GLU A 94 11.23 11.72 -15.88
CA GLU A 94 10.38 11.87 -17.06
C GLU A 94 9.21 12.85 -16.83
N PRO A 95 8.74 13.54 -17.88
CA PRO A 95 7.59 14.44 -17.79
C PRO A 95 6.34 13.66 -17.34
N GLY A 96 5.81 13.98 -16.15
CA GLY A 96 4.55 13.39 -15.65
C GLY A 96 4.57 13.00 -14.17
N ALA A 97 5.74 12.79 -13.57
CA ALA A 97 5.85 12.62 -12.13
C ALA A 97 5.47 13.93 -11.41
N ARG A 98 4.68 13.83 -10.35
CA ARG A 98 4.26 14.97 -9.52
C ARG A 98 4.88 14.86 -8.14
N PHE A 99 5.46 15.96 -7.67
CA PHE A 99 6.09 16.06 -6.36
C PHE A 99 5.66 17.37 -5.72
N TYR A 100 5.12 17.30 -4.50
CA TYR A 100 4.71 18.51 -3.81
C TYR A 100 4.59 18.30 -2.30
N GLU A 101 4.81 19.39 -1.57
CA GLU A 101 4.56 19.49 -0.13
C GLU A 101 3.11 19.93 0.11
N CYS A 102 2.46 19.38 1.14
CA CYS A 102 1.12 19.81 1.52
C CYS A 102 0.80 19.56 3.00
N GLY A 103 -0.35 20.07 3.43
CA GLY A 103 -0.91 19.81 4.77
C GLY A 103 -1.55 18.43 4.86
N ARG A 104 -1.67 17.88 6.08
CA ARG A 104 -2.33 16.57 6.32
C ARG A 104 -3.77 16.52 5.79
N MET A 105 -4.49 17.64 5.88
CA MET A 105 -5.86 17.73 5.37
C MET A 105 -5.93 17.58 3.85
N THR A 106 -4.94 18.11 3.12
CA THR A 106 -4.85 17.92 1.67
C THR A 106 -4.62 16.44 1.37
N VAL A 107 -3.66 15.81 2.04
CA VAL A 107 -3.42 14.35 1.90
C VAL A 107 -4.68 13.55 2.19
N ALA A 108 -5.39 13.87 3.27
CA ALA A 108 -6.62 13.16 3.64
C ALA A 108 -7.69 13.28 2.54
N ARG A 109 -7.90 14.48 2.00
CA ARG A 109 -8.85 14.69 0.90
C ARG A 109 -8.44 13.89 -0.34
N GLU A 110 -7.18 13.98 -0.75
CA GLU A 110 -6.67 13.25 -1.92
C GLU A 110 -6.86 11.74 -1.75
N LEU A 111 -6.55 11.19 -0.58
CA LEU A 111 -6.75 9.77 -0.28
C LEU A 111 -8.23 9.38 -0.25
N ALA A 112 -9.11 10.22 0.32
CA ALA A 112 -10.54 9.93 0.34
C ALA A 112 -11.13 9.88 -1.06
N GLU A 113 -10.71 10.78 -1.95
CA GLU A 113 -11.11 10.77 -3.37
C GLU A 113 -10.51 9.59 -4.14
N LEU A 114 -9.24 9.26 -3.88
CA LEU A 114 -8.51 8.15 -4.51
C LEU A 114 -9.11 6.79 -4.16
N LEU A 115 -9.56 6.64 -2.92
CA LEU A 115 -10.05 5.38 -2.36
C LEU A 115 -11.58 5.23 -2.47
N ASP A 116 -12.29 6.21 -3.03
CA ASP A 116 -13.75 6.18 -3.16
C ASP A 116 -14.21 5.00 -4.04
N GLY A 117 -14.90 4.03 -3.43
CA GLY A 117 -15.34 2.79 -4.06
C GLY A 117 -14.23 1.79 -4.38
N ALA A 118 -12.97 2.08 -4.03
CA ALA A 118 -11.84 1.24 -4.39
C ALA A 118 -11.87 -0.12 -3.65
N THR A 119 -11.46 -1.19 -4.35
CA THR A 119 -11.12 -2.46 -3.70
C THR A 119 -9.67 -2.42 -3.24
N ILE A 120 -9.46 -2.46 -1.92
CA ILE A 120 -8.13 -2.43 -1.32
C ILE A 120 -7.52 -3.83 -1.35
N ILE A 121 -6.29 -3.92 -1.84
CA ILE A 121 -5.45 -5.11 -1.89
C ILE A 121 -4.26 -4.88 -0.95
N GLY A 122 -3.86 -5.86 -0.17
CA GLY A 122 -2.69 -5.73 0.71
C GLY A 122 -2.26 -7.04 1.34
N SER A 123 -1.12 -7.02 2.03
CA SER A 123 -0.68 -8.12 2.89
C SER A 123 -1.09 -7.79 4.33
N ASN A 124 -2.17 -8.40 4.83
CA ASN A 124 -2.90 -7.97 6.03
C ASN A 124 -3.55 -6.57 5.90
N PRO A 125 -4.37 -6.32 4.87
CA PRO A 125 -4.95 -5.00 4.60
C PRO A 125 -5.88 -4.50 5.71
N THR A 126 -6.35 -5.39 6.58
CA THR A 126 -7.16 -5.03 7.76
C THR A 126 -6.40 -4.11 8.69
N PHE A 127 -5.09 -4.34 8.86
CA PHE A 127 -4.22 -3.47 9.65
C PHE A 127 -4.20 -2.05 9.05
N ASP A 128 -3.91 -1.95 7.75
CA ASP A 128 -3.78 -0.66 7.06
C ASP A 128 -5.06 0.17 7.15
N VAL A 129 -6.22 -0.43 6.85
CA VAL A 129 -7.49 0.28 6.92
C VAL A 129 -7.89 0.64 8.35
N SER A 130 -7.43 -0.12 9.36
CA SER A 130 -7.65 0.20 10.77
C SER A 130 -6.85 1.41 11.24
N MET A 131 -5.68 1.65 10.65
CA MET A 131 -4.87 2.85 10.86
C MET A 131 -5.41 4.04 10.06
N LEU A 132 -5.68 3.83 8.77
CA LEU A 132 -6.07 4.88 7.83
C LEU A 132 -7.47 5.42 8.11
N GLY A 133 -8.43 4.57 8.49
CA GLY A 133 -9.81 4.97 8.72
C GLY A 133 -9.96 6.07 9.79
N PRO A 134 -9.46 5.87 11.02
CA PRO A 134 -9.45 6.91 12.05
C PRO A 134 -8.64 8.14 11.63
N TRP A 135 -7.52 7.95 10.92
CA TRP A 135 -6.71 9.05 10.43
C TRP A 135 -7.48 9.96 9.47
N LEU A 136 -8.21 9.40 8.49
CA LEU A 136 -9.07 10.18 7.59
C LEU A 136 -10.15 10.97 8.35
N ARG A 137 -10.81 10.33 9.32
CA ARG A 137 -11.87 10.98 10.13
C ARG A 137 -11.35 12.16 10.94
N ARG A 138 -10.17 12.02 11.55
CA ARG A 138 -9.51 13.13 12.30
C ARG A 138 -9.20 14.33 11.41
N HIS A 139 -9.10 14.13 10.09
CA HIS A 139 -8.84 15.16 9.08
C HIS A 139 -10.08 15.49 8.23
N TRP A 140 -11.28 15.25 8.80
CA TRP A 140 -12.58 15.61 8.22
C TRP A 140 -12.90 14.92 6.89
N GLN A 141 -12.41 13.70 6.72
CA GLN A 141 -12.72 12.84 5.58
C GLN A 141 -13.38 11.52 6.04
N ALA A 142 -14.00 10.80 5.11
CA ALA A 142 -14.61 9.50 5.37
C ALA A 142 -13.85 8.40 4.61
N PRO A 143 -13.70 7.19 5.20
CA PRO A 143 -13.24 6.04 4.43
C PRO A 143 -14.35 5.56 3.50
N CYS A 144 -14.16 5.78 2.20
CA CYS A 144 -15.14 5.45 1.17
C CYS A 144 -14.77 4.23 0.32
N TRP A 145 -13.73 3.48 0.69
CA TRP A 145 -13.36 2.24 0.00
C TRP A 145 -14.43 1.16 0.16
N HIS A 146 -14.40 0.18 -0.75
CA HIS A 146 -15.28 -0.96 -0.70
C HIS A 146 -15.02 -1.80 0.56
N HIS A 147 -16.10 -2.25 1.23
CA HIS A 147 -16.02 -2.98 2.51
C HIS A 147 -15.30 -4.33 2.44
N ARG A 148 -15.15 -4.92 1.24
CA ARG A 148 -14.38 -6.15 1.03
C ARG A 148 -12.95 -5.80 0.66
N LEU A 149 -12.03 -6.28 1.49
CA LEU A 149 -10.58 -6.19 1.27
C LEU A 149 -10.09 -7.48 0.62
N VAL A 150 -8.99 -7.38 -0.13
CA VAL A 150 -8.28 -8.53 -0.69
C VAL A 150 -6.97 -8.71 0.07
N ASP A 151 -6.92 -9.72 0.93
CA ASP A 151 -5.69 -10.16 1.56
C ASP A 151 -4.93 -11.09 0.61
N VAL A 152 -3.74 -10.66 0.17
CA VAL A 152 -2.95 -11.41 -0.82
C VAL A 152 -2.37 -12.71 -0.25
N GLY A 153 -2.17 -12.80 1.06
CA GLY A 153 -1.75 -14.04 1.72
C GLY A 153 -2.84 -15.10 1.69
N ALA A 154 -4.09 -14.71 2.00
CA ALA A 154 -5.25 -15.60 1.89
C ALA A 154 -5.55 -15.99 0.44
N LEU A 155 -5.46 -15.04 -0.48
CA LEU A 155 -5.63 -15.26 -1.92
C LEU A 155 -4.58 -16.26 -2.44
N ALA A 156 -3.30 -16.04 -2.12
CA ALA A 156 -2.20 -16.92 -2.51
C ALA A 156 -2.33 -18.32 -1.89
N ALA A 157 -2.75 -18.44 -0.63
CA ALA A 157 -2.92 -19.74 0.02
C ALA A 157 -3.93 -20.64 -0.72
N GLY A 158 -5.05 -20.07 -1.19
CA GLY A 158 -6.05 -20.78 -1.99
C GLY A 158 -5.51 -21.21 -3.35
N ALA A 159 -4.82 -20.30 -4.05
CA ALA A 159 -4.21 -20.56 -5.35
C ALA A 159 -3.15 -21.66 -5.28
N VAL A 160 -2.19 -21.52 -4.36
CA VAL A 160 -1.11 -22.50 -4.14
C VAL A 160 -1.66 -23.85 -3.71
N THR A 161 -2.71 -23.89 -2.87
CA THR A 161 -3.39 -25.15 -2.52
C THR A 161 -3.89 -25.89 -3.75
N THR A 162 -4.53 -25.19 -4.68
CA THR A 162 -5.07 -25.77 -5.91
C THR A 162 -3.95 -26.23 -6.84
N MET A 163 -2.92 -25.39 -7.02
CA MET A 163 -1.74 -25.69 -7.83
C MET A 163 -1.00 -26.93 -7.31
N ARG A 164 -0.66 -26.97 -6.02
CA ARG A 164 0.05 -28.10 -5.40
C ARG A 164 -0.75 -29.40 -5.51
N ARG A 165 -2.07 -29.36 -5.30
CA ARG A 165 -2.93 -30.53 -5.49
C ARG A 165 -2.89 -31.08 -6.92
N ALA A 166 -2.91 -30.20 -7.93
CA ALA A 166 -2.79 -30.61 -9.32
C ALA A 166 -1.44 -31.28 -9.62
N LEU A 167 -0.39 -30.91 -8.89
CA LEU A 167 0.95 -31.50 -8.96
C LEU A 167 1.16 -32.73 -8.05
N GLY A 168 0.12 -33.19 -7.33
CA GLY A 168 0.24 -34.29 -6.37
C GLY A 168 1.05 -33.92 -5.10
N GLN A 169 1.24 -32.63 -4.84
CA GLN A 169 1.96 -32.10 -3.68
C GLN A 169 1.02 -31.76 -2.52
N PRO A 170 1.50 -31.81 -1.26
CA PRO A 170 0.69 -31.44 -0.11
C PRO A 170 0.37 -29.94 -0.11
N PRO A 171 -0.85 -29.54 0.30
CA PRO A 171 -1.21 -28.13 0.43
C PRO A 171 -0.37 -27.45 1.53
N PRO A 172 -0.17 -26.12 1.46
CA PRO A 172 0.50 -25.38 2.52
C PRO A 172 -0.32 -25.39 3.81
N SER A 173 0.33 -25.55 4.97
CA SER A 173 -0.32 -25.50 6.28
C SER A 173 -0.21 -24.12 6.93
N PRO A 174 -1.20 -23.70 7.72
CA PRO A 174 -1.11 -22.49 8.52
C PRO A 174 -0.11 -22.63 9.70
N PRO A 175 0.46 -21.53 10.22
CA PRO A 175 0.31 -20.17 9.71
C PRO A 175 1.00 -20.00 8.36
N TRP A 176 0.31 -19.35 7.42
CA TRP A 176 0.84 -19.14 6.09
C TRP A 176 1.87 -18.01 6.10
N SER A 177 2.98 -18.23 5.40
CA SER A 177 3.95 -17.19 5.05
C SER A 177 3.56 -16.60 3.71
N PRO A 178 3.06 -15.35 3.62
CA PRO A 178 2.72 -14.73 2.34
C PRO A 178 3.91 -14.70 1.39
N ARG A 179 5.13 -14.54 1.92
CA ARG A 179 6.38 -14.58 1.14
C ARG A 179 6.61 -15.93 0.48
N THR A 180 6.52 -17.02 1.24
CA THR A 180 6.72 -18.37 0.71
C THR A 180 5.63 -18.74 -0.30
N LEU A 181 4.40 -18.32 -0.05
CA LEU A 181 3.31 -18.55 -1.01
C LEU A 181 3.47 -17.73 -2.30
N ALA A 182 3.99 -16.51 -2.21
CA ALA A 182 4.28 -15.69 -3.38
C ALA A 182 5.40 -16.29 -4.24
N GLU A 183 6.45 -16.83 -3.60
CA GLU A 183 7.53 -17.54 -4.30
C GLU A 183 7.01 -18.78 -5.05
N ASP A 184 6.11 -19.56 -4.46
CA ASP A 184 5.42 -20.67 -5.13
C ASP A 184 4.63 -20.21 -6.37
N LEU A 185 4.13 -18.97 -6.37
CA LEU A 185 3.43 -18.34 -7.50
C LEU A 185 4.39 -17.64 -8.49
N GLY A 186 5.70 -17.74 -8.29
CA GLY A 186 6.71 -17.11 -9.14
C GLY A 186 6.92 -15.62 -8.89
N VAL A 187 6.36 -15.06 -7.82
CA VAL A 187 6.60 -13.66 -7.42
C VAL A 187 7.85 -13.60 -6.52
N PRO A 188 8.91 -12.88 -6.94
CA PRO A 188 10.16 -12.85 -6.18
C PRO A 188 10.01 -12.09 -4.86
N PRO A 189 10.86 -12.38 -3.86
CA PRO A 189 10.89 -11.60 -2.64
C PRO A 189 11.38 -10.17 -2.92
N LEU A 190 10.87 -9.21 -2.15
CA LEU A 190 11.39 -7.84 -2.18
C LEU A 190 12.87 -7.78 -1.78
N SER A 191 13.59 -6.86 -2.44
CA SER A 191 14.95 -6.45 -2.09
C SER A 191 15.01 -5.94 -0.64
N ALA A 192 16.22 -5.84 -0.07
CA ALA A 192 16.38 -5.27 1.27
C ALA A 192 16.03 -3.77 1.28
N GLU A 193 16.19 -3.10 0.15
CA GLU A 193 15.89 -1.70 -0.08
C GLU A 193 14.38 -1.45 -0.12
N ASP A 194 13.61 -2.32 -0.78
CA ASP A 194 12.16 -2.15 -0.97
C ASP A 194 11.33 -2.74 0.16
N ARG A 195 11.84 -3.73 0.88
CA ARG A 195 11.14 -4.33 2.02
C ARG A 195 10.96 -3.32 3.16
N HIS A 196 9.79 -3.33 3.79
CA HIS A 196 9.46 -2.35 4.85
C HIS A 196 9.55 -0.92 4.30
N THR A 197 9.06 -0.78 3.08
CA THR A 197 8.74 0.50 2.47
C THR A 197 7.31 0.40 1.98
N ALA A 198 6.49 1.39 2.31
CA ALA A 198 5.07 1.30 2.02
C ALA A 198 4.82 1.10 0.51
N LEU A 199 5.58 1.79 -0.34
CA LEU A 199 5.42 1.62 -1.79
C LEU A 199 5.95 0.28 -2.30
N GLY A 200 7.08 -0.22 -1.76
CA GLY A 200 7.63 -1.52 -2.14
C GLY A 200 6.69 -2.66 -1.79
N ASP A 201 6.14 -2.65 -0.58
CA ASP A 201 5.18 -3.66 -0.10
C ASP A 201 3.83 -3.57 -0.84
N ALA A 202 3.35 -2.37 -1.18
CA ALA A 202 2.16 -2.19 -2.04
C ALA A 202 2.38 -2.73 -3.48
N ARG A 203 3.55 -2.48 -4.09
CA ARG A 203 3.90 -3.08 -5.40
C ARG A 203 3.89 -4.59 -5.33
N TRP A 204 4.52 -5.16 -4.31
CA TRP A 204 4.59 -6.60 -4.12
C TRP A 204 3.20 -7.22 -3.92
N ALA A 205 2.34 -6.60 -3.12
CA ALA A 205 0.95 -7.04 -2.96
C ALA A 205 0.20 -7.05 -4.30
N MET A 206 0.36 -6.01 -5.13
CA MET A 206 -0.24 -5.99 -6.47
C MET A 206 0.31 -7.11 -7.37
N GLN A 207 1.62 -7.41 -7.32
CA GLN A 207 2.21 -8.52 -8.08
C GLN A 207 1.66 -9.89 -7.66
N VAL A 208 1.47 -10.13 -6.36
CA VAL A 208 0.83 -11.36 -5.88
C VAL A 208 -0.62 -11.46 -6.34
N TYR A 209 -1.36 -10.35 -6.29
CA TYR A 209 -2.72 -10.29 -6.81
C TYR A 209 -2.77 -10.64 -8.31
N ASP A 210 -1.88 -10.03 -9.11
CA ASP A 210 -1.80 -10.28 -10.56
C ASP A 210 -1.46 -11.74 -10.87
N ALA A 211 -0.50 -12.32 -10.15
CA ALA A 211 -0.08 -13.71 -10.31
C ALA A 211 -1.23 -14.70 -10.07
N VAL A 212 -2.14 -14.41 -9.14
CA VAL A 212 -3.30 -15.26 -8.85
C VAL A 212 -4.46 -15.01 -9.81
N MET A 213 -4.77 -13.74 -10.09
CA MET A 213 -5.96 -13.37 -10.87
C MET A 213 -5.76 -13.52 -12.39
N GLY A 214 -4.58 -13.97 -12.83
CA GLY A 214 -4.23 -14.07 -14.24
C GLY A 214 -4.06 -12.70 -14.89
N GLY A 215 -3.67 -11.70 -14.10
CA GLY A 215 -3.49 -10.32 -14.52
C GLY A 215 -2.48 -10.21 -15.63
N THR A 216 -2.98 -9.99 -16.84
CA THR A 216 -2.24 -9.59 -18.03
C THR A 216 -1.31 -8.44 -17.69
N GLY A 217 -0.01 -8.64 -17.84
CA GLY A 217 0.91 -7.54 -18.10
C GLY A 217 0.36 -6.76 -19.30
N GLY A 218 0.04 -5.49 -19.05
CA GLY A 218 -0.28 -4.47 -20.04
C GLY A 218 0.53 -3.25 -19.70
#